data_AF-A0A132A2P2-F1
#
_entry.id   AF-A0A132A2P2-F1
#
_cell.length_a   1.000
_cell.length_b   1.000
_cell.length_c   1.000
_cell.angle_alpha   90.00
_cell.angle_beta   90.00
_cell.angle_gamma   90.00
#
_symmetry.space_group_name_H-M   'P 1'
#
loop_
_entity.id
_entity.type
_entity.pdbx_description
1 polymer ?
#
loop_
_entity_poly.entity_id
_entity_poly.type
_entity_poly.pdbx_seq_one_letter_code
_entity_poly.pdbx_strand_id
1 'polypeptide(L)'
;MNSSTKTVSTLSNKLIQMMNDDEIMKRKLMIDGDGCGDDRKISNLIKQFLLWCYNDNETELECQLSAERLLNAIDQSELAMAKSVETIKMITNELDNYENIYKNIEKSINDAKSKLQSCKAELAYAKQIRRYKLEYDSISNIIEKHPSTQETQIKLNALDEQIQNLQKINNQIESKLEKRRRQFQLLLSTSHQLQSINFRLVANDYQLNKTLNEEFFEIFCVKDYRFSEKHEWIVLDKSDKTIGTVGISQYAQEALGDVVYVQLPEIDSDFDQDDEVGAIESVKAANEIYTPVSGKIIELNENLSEKPNLVNTSCYEEGWLFKIKLKNSEEYEKLMDQKTYDEFLKQSAA
;
A
#
# COMPACT_ATOMS: atom_id res chain seq x y z
N MET A 1 7.32 -0.96 -42.63
CA MET A 1 5.95 -1.35 -43.06
C MET A 1 5.89 -2.26 -44.31
N ASN A 2 6.97 -2.48 -45.09
CA ASN A 2 6.92 -3.25 -46.36
C ASN A 2 7.28 -4.75 -46.29
N SER A 3 7.68 -5.28 -45.13
CA SER A 3 8.06 -6.70 -44.97
C SER A 3 6.83 -7.59 -44.71
N SER A 4 5.90 -7.15 -43.85
CA SER A 4 4.70 -7.90 -43.46
C SER A 4 3.66 -8.04 -44.58
N THR A 5 3.56 -7.09 -45.51
CA THR A 5 2.62 -7.14 -46.63
C THR A 5 3.07 -8.11 -47.73
N LYS A 6 4.39 -8.24 -47.97
CA LYS A 6 4.92 -9.22 -48.94
C LYS A 6 4.70 -10.65 -48.47
N THR A 7 4.96 -10.97 -47.20
CA THR A 7 4.77 -12.32 -46.64
C THR A 7 3.30 -12.76 -46.65
N VAL A 8 2.36 -11.85 -46.36
CA VAL A 8 0.92 -12.14 -46.42
C VAL A 8 0.46 -12.44 -47.85
N SER A 9 0.96 -11.69 -48.86
CA SER A 9 0.62 -11.94 -50.27
C SER A 9 1.15 -13.28 -50.78
N THR A 10 2.36 -13.69 -50.36
CA THR A 10 2.95 -14.97 -50.76
C THR A 10 2.22 -16.15 -50.12
N LEU A 11 1.78 -16.01 -48.86
CA LEU A 11 0.97 -17.02 -48.18
C LEU A 11 -0.41 -17.17 -48.81
N SER A 12 -1.06 -16.06 -49.18
CA SER A 12 -2.35 -16.06 -49.85
C SER A 12 -2.29 -16.73 -51.23
N ASN A 13 -1.27 -16.42 -52.04
CA ASN A 13 -1.08 -17.07 -53.34
C ASN A 13 -0.78 -18.57 -53.22
N LYS A 14 -0.04 -18.97 -52.18
CA LYS A 14 0.26 -20.39 -51.91
C LYS A 14 -0.99 -21.16 -51.47
N LEU A 15 -1.86 -20.52 -50.69
CA LEU A 15 -3.17 -21.07 -50.30
C LEU A 15 -4.10 -21.25 -51.52
N ILE A 16 -4.16 -20.25 -52.41
CA ILE A 16 -4.96 -20.33 -53.65
C ILE A 16 -4.45 -21.45 -54.57
N GLN A 17 -3.13 -21.60 -54.67
CA GLN A 17 -2.52 -22.67 -55.47
C GLN A 17 -2.82 -24.06 -54.90
N MET A 18 -2.75 -24.25 -53.57
CA MET A 18 -3.13 -25.50 -52.93
C MET A 18 -4.61 -25.85 -53.15
N MET A 19 -5.51 -24.86 -53.07
CA MET A 19 -6.94 -25.08 -53.35
C MET A 19 -7.20 -25.51 -54.80
N ASN A 20 -6.45 -24.95 -55.77
CA ASN A 20 -6.53 -25.36 -57.17
C ASN A 20 -5.96 -26.77 -57.41
N ASP A 21 -4.85 -27.11 -56.76
CA ASP A 21 -4.24 -28.44 -56.86
C ASP A 21 -5.16 -29.52 -56.26
N ASP A 22 -5.83 -29.22 -55.14
CA ASP A 22 -6.85 -30.09 -54.54
C ASP A 22 -8.08 -30.26 -55.45
N GLU A 23 -8.54 -29.19 -56.12
CA GLU A 23 -9.61 -29.31 -57.12
C GLU A 23 -9.21 -30.14 -58.34
N ILE A 24 -7.97 -30.00 -58.81
CA ILE A 24 -7.44 -30.81 -59.91
C ILE A 24 -7.32 -32.26 -59.48
N MET A 25 -6.83 -32.53 -58.27
CA MET A 25 -6.73 -33.88 -57.72
C MET A 25 -8.11 -34.51 -57.52
N LYS A 26 -9.10 -33.74 -57.05
CA LYS A 26 -10.49 -34.18 -56.90
C LYS A 26 -11.15 -34.47 -58.26
N ARG A 27 -10.93 -33.64 -59.27
CA ARG A 27 -11.39 -33.92 -60.65
C ARG A 27 -10.70 -35.14 -61.23
N LYS A 28 -9.40 -35.31 -61.00
CA LYS A 28 -8.65 -36.47 -61.47
C LYS A 28 -9.08 -37.75 -60.77
N LEU A 29 -9.38 -37.70 -59.46
CA LEU A 29 -9.98 -38.78 -58.69
C LEU A 29 -11.43 -39.09 -59.08
N MET A 30 -12.21 -38.12 -59.57
CA MET A 30 -13.54 -38.39 -60.14
C MET A 30 -13.45 -38.99 -61.55
N ILE A 31 -12.43 -38.64 -62.33
CA ILE A 31 -12.17 -39.20 -63.68
C ILE A 31 -11.58 -40.62 -63.56
N ASP A 32 -10.65 -40.83 -62.63
CA ASP A 32 -10.11 -42.16 -62.28
C ASP A 32 -11.07 -42.95 -61.37
N GLY A 33 -12.12 -42.30 -60.87
CA GLY A 33 -13.18 -42.83 -60.01
C GLY A 33 -14.34 -43.48 -60.76
N ASP A 34 -14.30 -43.48 -62.11
CA ASP A 34 -15.07 -44.43 -62.91
C ASP A 34 -14.46 -45.83 -62.68
N GLY A 35 -15.12 -46.58 -61.81
CA GLY A 35 -14.59 -47.76 -61.13
C GLY A 35 -13.79 -48.69 -62.03
N CYS A 36 -12.51 -48.86 -61.74
CA CYS A 36 -11.67 -50.04 -62.03
C CYS A 36 -11.91 -50.75 -63.39
N GLY A 37 -12.21 -50.02 -64.48
CA GLY A 37 -12.59 -50.62 -65.74
C GLY A 37 -13.78 -51.60 -65.65
N ASP A 38 -14.59 -51.54 -64.60
CA ASP A 38 -15.72 -52.42 -64.34
C ASP A 38 -16.84 -52.18 -65.37
N ASP A 39 -17.06 -50.93 -65.78
CA ASP A 39 -17.93 -50.61 -66.91
C ASP A 39 -17.44 -51.26 -68.21
N ARG A 40 -16.13 -51.31 -68.42
CA ARG A 40 -15.53 -52.00 -69.57
C ARG A 40 -15.69 -53.52 -69.46
N LYS A 41 -15.60 -54.09 -68.26
CA LYS A 41 -15.84 -55.53 -68.01
C LYS A 41 -17.29 -55.88 -68.26
N ILE A 42 -18.24 -55.11 -67.74
CA ILE A 42 -19.68 -55.28 -67.95
C ILE A 42 -20.03 -55.12 -69.43
N SER A 43 -19.50 -54.09 -70.10
CA SER A 43 -19.68 -53.90 -71.54
C SER A 43 -19.15 -55.08 -72.36
N ASN A 44 -17.99 -55.64 -71.98
CA ASN A 44 -17.43 -56.81 -72.63
C ASN A 44 -18.24 -58.08 -72.34
N LEU A 45 -18.76 -58.25 -71.12
CA LEU A 45 -19.61 -59.37 -70.73
C LEU A 45 -20.93 -59.36 -71.52
N ILE A 46 -21.55 -58.20 -71.67
CA ILE A 46 -22.75 -58.02 -72.52
C ILE A 46 -22.43 -58.38 -73.97
N LYS A 47 -21.29 -57.94 -74.51
CA LYS A 47 -20.88 -58.28 -75.89
C LYS A 47 -20.64 -59.79 -76.06
N GLN A 48 -19.98 -60.44 -75.10
CA GLN A 48 -19.73 -61.89 -75.15
C GLN A 48 -21.03 -62.69 -75.01
N PHE A 49 -21.96 -62.24 -74.17
CA PHE A 49 -23.27 -62.86 -74.01
C PHE A 49 -24.10 -62.76 -75.30
N LEU A 50 -24.15 -61.56 -75.91
CA LEU A 50 -24.83 -61.38 -77.19
C LEU A 50 -24.19 -62.25 -78.28
N LEU A 51 -22.86 -62.32 -78.34
CA LEU A 51 -22.17 -63.18 -79.31
C LEU A 51 -22.53 -64.66 -79.12
N TRP A 52 -22.60 -65.13 -77.87
CA TRP A 52 -23.01 -66.49 -77.53
C TRP A 52 -24.46 -66.79 -77.94
N CYS A 53 -25.39 -65.84 -77.76
CA CYS A 53 -26.80 -66.03 -78.13
C CYS A 53 -27.08 -66.08 -79.63
N TYR A 54 -26.23 -65.50 -80.48
CA TYR A 54 -26.45 -65.37 -81.92
C TYR A 54 -25.49 -66.23 -82.77
N ASN A 55 -24.71 -67.13 -82.17
CA ASN A 55 -23.75 -67.97 -82.89
C ASN A 55 -24.36 -69.33 -83.29
N ASP A 56 -25.05 -69.37 -84.43
CA ASP A 56 -25.78 -70.57 -84.90
C ASP A 56 -24.87 -71.69 -85.46
N ASN A 57 -23.55 -71.46 -85.57
CA ASN A 57 -22.60 -72.35 -86.26
C ASN A 57 -21.56 -73.04 -85.33
N GLU A 58 -21.71 -72.98 -84.01
CA GLU A 58 -20.76 -73.58 -83.06
C GLU A 58 -21.09 -75.05 -82.74
N THR A 59 -20.06 -75.84 -82.45
CA THR A 59 -20.23 -77.19 -81.89
C THR A 59 -20.72 -77.14 -80.44
N GLU A 60 -21.38 -78.19 -79.96
CA GLU A 60 -21.89 -78.27 -78.58
C GLU A 60 -20.80 -78.03 -77.52
N LEU A 61 -19.56 -78.48 -77.79
CA LEU A 61 -18.41 -78.27 -76.92
C LEU A 61 -17.95 -76.80 -76.88
N GLU A 62 -18.00 -76.09 -78.01
CA GLU A 62 -17.64 -74.66 -78.09
C GLU A 62 -18.66 -73.78 -77.36
N CYS A 63 -19.94 -74.15 -77.44
CA CYS A 63 -21.03 -73.50 -76.71
C CYS A 63 -20.89 -73.68 -75.18
N GLN A 64 -20.45 -74.87 -74.72
CA GLN A 64 -20.17 -75.12 -73.30
C GLN A 64 -18.96 -74.31 -72.80
N LEU A 65 -17.87 -74.28 -73.57
CA LEU A 65 -16.66 -73.52 -73.21
C LEU A 65 -16.90 -72.01 -73.17
N SER A 66 -17.75 -71.48 -74.05
CA SER A 66 -18.14 -70.06 -74.03
C SER A 66 -19.06 -69.73 -72.85
N ALA A 67 -19.99 -70.62 -72.48
CA ALA A 67 -20.81 -70.49 -71.28
C ALA A 67 -19.96 -70.50 -69.99
N GLU A 68 -18.97 -71.38 -69.88
CA GLU A 68 -18.03 -71.39 -68.75
C GLU A 68 -17.20 -70.11 -68.67
N ARG A 69 -16.78 -69.55 -69.81
CA ARG A 69 -16.07 -68.25 -69.83
C ARG A 69 -16.96 -67.10 -69.37
N LEU A 70 -18.24 -67.10 -69.76
CA LEU A 70 -19.21 -66.11 -69.30
C LEU A 70 -19.44 -66.21 -67.79
N LEU A 71 -19.62 -67.42 -67.25
CA LEU A 71 -19.75 -67.65 -65.80
C LEU A 71 -18.53 -67.14 -65.03
N ASN A 72 -17.32 -67.49 -65.48
CA ASN A 72 -16.09 -66.99 -64.86
C ASN A 72 -15.98 -65.45 -64.90
N ALA A 73 -16.50 -64.80 -65.95
CA ALA A 73 -16.51 -63.34 -66.05
C ALA A 73 -17.52 -62.69 -65.08
N ILE A 74 -18.67 -63.36 -64.84
CA ILE A 74 -19.63 -62.97 -63.81
C ILE A 74 -18.98 -63.09 -62.43
N ASP A 75 -18.37 -64.24 -62.10
CA ASP A 75 -17.73 -64.48 -60.80
C ASP A 75 -16.63 -63.45 -60.49
N GLN A 76 -15.82 -63.07 -61.49
CA GLN A 76 -14.81 -62.03 -61.35
C GLN A 76 -15.42 -60.64 -61.09
N SER A 77 -16.57 -60.35 -61.70
CA SER A 77 -17.30 -59.08 -61.51
C SER A 77 -17.95 -59.03 -60.13
N GLU A 78 -18.52 -60.14 -59.65
CA GLU A 78 -19.06 -60.27 -58.30
C GLU A 78 -17.96 -60.11 -57.23
N LEU A 79 -16.80 -60.74 -57.44
CA LEU A 79 -15.66 -60.59 -56.56
C LEU A 79 -15.13 -59.14 -56.53
N ALA A 80 -15.10 -58.46 -57.67
CA ALA A 80 -14.70 -57.06 -57.75
C ALA A 80 -15.68 -56.16 -56.97
N MET A 81 -16.99 -56.39 -57.12
CA MET A 81 -18.03 -55.67 -56.37
C MET A 81 -17.91 -55.90 -54.86
N ALA A 82 -17.73 -57.15 -54.43
CA ALA A 82 -17.55 -57.50 -53.03
C ALA A 82 -16.31 -56.81 -52.42
N LYS A 83 -15.18 -56.78 -53.15
CA LYS A 83 -13.97 -56.04 -52.74
C LYS A 83 -14.22 -54.53 -52.61
N SER A 84 -14.99 -53.94 -53.54
CA SER A 84 -15.36 -52.52 -53.48
C SER A 84 -16.17 -52.22 -52.22
N VAL A 85 -17.17 -53.06 -51.89
CA VAL A 85 -17.98 -52.92 -50.67
C VAL A 85 -17.14 -52.99 -49.39
N GLU A 86 -16.21 -53.94 -49.30
CA GLU A 86 -15.31 -54.04 -48.14
C GLU A 86 -14.33 -52.86 -48.06
N THR A 87 -13.87 -52.36 -49.22
CA THR A 87 -13.02 -51.16 -49.28
C THR A 87 -13.78 -49.94 -48.78
N ILE A 88 -15.05 -49.76 -49.16
CA ILE A 88 -15.91 -48.69 -48.65
C ILE A 88 -16.06 -48.80 -47.13
N LYS A 89 -16.34 -49.99 -46.60
CA LYS A 89 -16.45 -50.20 -45.13
C LYS A 89 -15.15 -49.84 -44.41
N MET A 90 -14.01 -50.26 -44.95
CA MET A 90 -12.69 -49.92 -44.40
C MET A 90 -12.48 -48.40 -44.40
N ILE A 91 -12.78 -47.70 -45.49
CA ILE A 91 -12.66 -46.24 -45.59
C ILE A 91 -13.57 -45.54 -44.56
N THR A 92 -14.82 -45.99 -44.41
CA THR A 92 -15.74 -45.44 -43.40
C THR A 92 -15.19 -45.61 -41.99
N ASN A 93 -14.65 -46.78 -41.66
CA ASN A 93 -14.03 -47.02 -40.36
C ASN A 93 -12.77 -46.15 -40.15
N GLU A 94 -11.98 -45.92 -41.20
CA GLU A 94 -10.83 -45.01 -41.14
C GLU A 94 -11.25 -43.57 -40.90
N LEU A 95 -12.34 -43.10 -41.55
CA LEU A 95 -12.90 -41.78 -41.32
C LEU A 95 -13.34 -41.59 -39.86
N ASP A 96 -14.05 -42.57 -39.29
CA ASP A 96 -14.45 -42.55 -37.89
C ASP A 96 -13.23 -42.53 -36.95
N ASN A 97 -12.17 -43.28 -37.28
CA ASN A 97 -10.93 -43.27 -36.52
C ASN A 97 -10.27 -41.89 -36.57
N TYR A 98 -10.18 -41.26 -37.74
CA TYR A 98 -9.64 -39.92 -37.87
C TYR A 98 -10.46 -38.90 -37.07
N GLU A 99 -11.79 -38.96 -37.12
CA GLU A 99 -12.65 -38.07 -36.33
C GLU A 99 -12.37 -38.20 -34.82
N ASN A 100 -12.20 -39.43 -34.33
CA ASN A 100 -11.84 -39.68 -32.94
C ASN A 100 -10.45 -39.15 -32.58
N ILE A 101 -9.46 -39.33 -33.46
CA ILE A 101 -8.12 -38.78 -33.27
C ILE A 101 -8.18 -37.24 -33.22
N TYR A 102 -8.93 -36.60 -34.11
CA TYR A 102 -9.11 -35.15 -34.10
C TYR A 102 -9.71 -34.65 -32.78
N LYS A 103 -10.78 -35.29 -32.30
CA LYS A 103 -11.39 -34.96 -30.99
C LYS A 103 -10.41 -35.11 -29.83
N ASN A 104 -9.59 -36.17 -29.84
CA ASN A 104 -8.58 -36.40 -28.82
C ASN A 104 -7.46 -35.35 -28.85
N ILE A 105 -7.00 -34.96 -30.04
CA ILE A 105 -6.00 -33.91 -30.22
C ILE A 105 -6.56 -32.57 -29.72
N GLU A 106 -7.79 -32.23 -30.09
CA GLU A 106 -8.45 -31.00 -29.65
C GLU A 106 -8.58 -30.94 -28.12
N LYS A 107 -8.99 -32.05 -27.50
CA LYS A 107 -9.03 -32.16 -26.04
C LYS A 107 -7.65 -31.96 -25.41
N SER A 108 -6.62 -32.62 -25.94
CA SER A 108 -5.24 -32.48 -25.46
C SER A 108 -4.72 -31.05 -25.57
N ILE A 109 -5.03 -30.34 -26.67
CA ILE A 109 -4.69 -28.93 -26.86
C ILE A 109 -5.38 -28.05 -25.80
N ASN A 110 -6.67 -28.29 -25.53
CA ASN A 110 -7.40 -27.55 -24.52
C ASN A 110 -6.85 -27.80 -23.11
N ASP A 111 -6.51 -29.05 -22.79
CA ASP A 111 -5.89 -29.42 -21.51
C ASP A 111 -4.50 -28.76 -21.36
N ALA A 112 -3.68 -28.75 -22.42
CA ALA A 112 -2.39 -28.08 -22.43
C ALA A 112 -2.53 -26.56 -22.25
N LYS A 113 -3.54 -25.94 -22.88
CA LYS A 113 -3.84 -24.51 -22.72
C LYS A 113 -4.24 -24.17 -21.28
N SER A 114 -5.07 -25.01 -20.66
CA SER A 114 -5.46 -24.88 -19.25
C SER A 114 -4.25 -24.99 -18.31
N LYS A 115 -3.39 -26.00 -18.51
CA LYS A 115 -2.14 -26.14 -17.75
C LYS A 115 -1.22 -24.94 -17.90
N LEU A 116 -1.07 -24.43 -19.13
CA LEU A 116 -0.26 -23.24 -19.40
C LEU A 116 -0.79 -22.00 -18.67
N GLN A 117 -2.11 -21.86 -18.54
CA GLN A 117 -2.73 -20.78 -17.77
C GLN A 117 -2.42 -20.93 -16.27
N SER A 118 -2.52 -22.13 -15.70
CA SER A 118 -2.14 -22.40 -14.30
C SER A 118 -0.67 -22.07 -14.05
N CYS A 119 0.24 -22.58 -14.89
CA CYS A 119 1.68 -22.33 -14.74
C CYS A 119 2.02 -20.84 -14.88
N LYS A 120 1.30 -20.08 -15.71
CA LYS A 120 1.48 -18.62 -15.79
C LYS A 120 1.07 -17.92 -14.49
N ALA A 121 -0.04 -18.34 -13.88
CA ALA A 121 -0.49 -17.80 -12.60
C ALA A 121 0.51 -18.12 -11.47
N GLU A 122 0.97 -19.38 -11.40
CA GLU A 122 1.99 -19.82 -10.45
C GLU A 122 3.31 -19.05 -10.63
N LEU A 123 3.74 -18.83 -11.88
CA LEU A 123 4.94 -18.05 -12.16
C LEU A 123 4.79 -16.59 -11.72
N ALA A 124 3.62 -15.98 -11.92
CA ALA A 124 3.35 -14.62 -11.46
C ALA A 124 3.42 -14.54 -9.92
N TYR A 125 2.82 -15.50 -9.23
CA TYR A 125 2.87 -15.62 -7.78
C TYR A 125 4.30 -15.84 -7.26
N ALA A 126 5.07 -16.74 -7.88
CA ALA A 126 6.47 -16.99 -7.54
C ALA A 126 7.35 -15.75 -7.74
N LYS A 127 7.08 -14.93 -8.78
CA LYS A 127 7.76 -13.65 -8.98
C LYS A 127 7.44 -12.67 -7.85
N GLN A 128 6.20 -12.65 -7.37
CA GLN A 128 5.81 -11.81 -6.24
C GLN A 128 6.52 -12.22 -4.95
N ILE A 129 6.56 -13.52 -4.65
CA ILE A 129 7.33 -14.05 -3.50
C ILE A 129 8.81 -13.63 -3.60
N ARG A 130 9.41 -13.73 -4.79
CA ARG A 130 10.80 -13.32 -4.98
C ARG A 130 11.01 -11.83 -4.70
N ARG A 131 10.07 -10.96 -5.07
CA ARG A 131 10.13 -9.53 -4.74
C ARG A 131 10.12 -9.31 -3.23
N TYR A 132 9.17 -9.93 -2.53
CA TYR A 132 9.11 -9.84 -1.07
C TYR A 132 10.38 -10.37 -0.41
N LYS A 133 10.95 -11.47 -0.91
CA LYS A 133 12.22 -11.98 -0.39
C LYS A 133 13.36 -10.96 -0.54
N LEU A 134 13.47 -10.29 -1.69
CA LEU A 134 14.47 -9.24 -1.89
C LEU A 134 14.24 -8.03 -0.98
N GLU A 135 12.98 -7.64 -0.75
CA GLU A 135 12.62 -6.58 0.18
C GLU A 135 13.02 -6.96 1.62
N TYR A 136 12.71 -8.18 2.07
CA TYR A 136 13.13 -8.68 3.37
C TYR A 136 14.66 -8.75 3.51
N ASP A 137 15.37 -9.23 2.48
CA ASP A 137 16.84 -9.25 2.47
C ASP A 137 17.39 -7.82 2.55
N SER A 138 16.77 -6.84 1.88
CA SER A 138 17.18 -5.43 1.95
C SER A 138 17.00 -4.82 3.34
N ILE A 139 15.87 -5.12 4.00
CA ILE A 139 15.58 -4.69 5.36
C ILE A 139 16.54 -5.38 6.34
N SER A 140 16.80 -6.67 6.16
CA SER A 140 17.77 -7.43 6.96
C SER A 140 19.16 -6.81 6.89
N ASN A 141 19.63 -6.45 5.69
CA ASN A 141 20.92 -5.78 5.51
C ASN A 141 21.00 -4.40 6.19
N ILE A 142 19.87 -3.69 6.33
CA ILE A 142 19.81 -2.43 7.09
C ILE A 142 19.87 -2.74 8.58
N ILE A 143 19.07 -3.70 9.06
CA ILE A 143 19.01 -4.10 10.47
C ILE A 143 20.38 -4.59 10.97
N GLU A 144 21.11 -5.36 10.16
CA GLU A 144 22.46 -5.84 10.51
C GLU A 144 23.49 -4.73 10.74
N LYS A 145 23.27 -3.52 10.20
CA LYS A 145 24.13 -2.36 10.48
C LYS A 145 23.89 -1.77 11.87
N HIS A 146 22.76 -2.09 12.49
CA HIS A 146 22.41 -1.63 13.82
C HIS A 146 22.85 -2.65 14.89
N PRO A 147 23.22 -2.18 16.09
CA PRO A 147 23.62 -3.06 17.18
C PRO A 147 22.48 -3.98 17.60
N SER A 148 22.83 -5.14 18.16
CA SER A 148 21.82 -6.07 18.66
C SER A 148 21.00 -5.42 19.79
N THR A 149 19.69 -5.73 19.81
CA THR A 149 18.78 -5.24 20.85
C THR A 149 19.21 -5.70 22.24
N GLN A 150 19.73 -6.94 22.35
CA GLN A 150 20.22 -7.49 23.61
C GLN A 150 21.43 -6.72 24.15
N GLU A 151 22.43 -6.43 23.30
CA GLU A 151 23.59 -5.63 23.72
C GLU A 151 23.18 -4.21 24.11
N THR A 152 22.26 -3.62 23.34
CA THR A 152 21.75 -2.27 23.63
C THR A 152 21.00 -2.24 24.97
N GLN A 153 20.21 -3.27 25.27
CA GLN A 153 19.51 -3.40 26.55
C GLN A 153 20.47 -3.53 27.73
N ILE A 154 21.55 -4.31 27.59
CA ILE A 154 22.58 -4.44 28.63
C ILE A 154 23.23 -3.07 28.91
N LYS A 155 23.56 -2.32 27.85
CA LYS A 155 24.14 -0.97 27.99
C LYS A 155 23.17 0.01 28.65
N LEU A 156 21.89 -0.02 28.27
CA LEU A 156 20.86 0.82 28.88
C LEU A 156 20.71 0.51 30.37
N ASN A 157 20.59 -0.75 30.74
CA ASN A 157 20.48 -1.15 32.15
C ASN A 157 21.70 -0.68 32.98
N ALA A 158 22.91 -0.75 32.41
CA ALA A 158 24.11 -0.27 33.07
C ALA A 158 24.13 1.27 33.22
N LEU A 159 23.67 2.00 32.21
CA LEU A 159 23.51 3.46 32.27
C LEU A 159 22.45 3.86 33.30
N ASP A 160 21.33 3.15 33.38
CA ASP A 160 20.29 3.39 34.37
C ASP A 160 20.81 3.22 35.80
N GLU A 161 21.62 2.18 36.05
CA GLU A 161 22.27 1.99 37.35
C GLU A 161 23.21 3.15 37.68
N GLN A 162 23.97 3.65 36.70
CA GLN A 162 24.84 4.82 36.88
C GLN A 162 24.03 6.09 37.18
N ILE A 163 22.94 6.33 36.46
CA ILE A 163 22.04 7.47 36.68
C ILE A 163 21.46 7.42 38.09
N GLN A 164 20.96 6.26 38.53
CA GLN A 164 20.45 6.08 39.89
C GLN A 164 21.51 6.37 40.95
N ASN A 165 22.76 5.96 40.72
CA ASN A 165 23.86 6.25 41.62
C ASN A 165 24.20 7.74 41.67
N LEU A 166 24.25 8.42 40.51
CA LEU A 166 24.47 9.86 40.44
C LEU A 166 23.34 10.64 41.11
N GLN A 167 22.08 10.23 40.93
CA GLN A 167 20.93 10.83 41.61
C GLN A 167 21.05 10.68 43.14
N LYS A 168 21.45 9.51 43.64
CA LYS A 168 21.71 9.32 45.07
C LYS A 168 22.79 10.26 45.59
N ILE A 169 23.90 10.40 44.86
CA ILE A 169 24.99 11.31 45.24
C ILE A 169 24.51 12.76 45.22
N ASN A 170 23.77 13.17 44.19
CA ASN A 170 23.25 14.52 44.08
C ASN A 170 22.31 14.85 45.25
N ASN A 171 21.39 13.95 45.58
CA ASN A 171 20.48 14.11 46.73
C ASN A 171 21.26 14.22 48.06
N GLN A 172 22.36 13.48 48.21
CA GLN A 172 23.23 13.60 49.39
C GLN A 172 23.93 14.97 49.46
N ILE A 173 24.38 15.50 48.32
CA ILE A 173 25.01 16.82 48.23
C ILE A 173 23.99 17.92 48.52
N GLU A 174 22.79 17.84 47.93
CA GLU A 174 21.71 18.79 48.20
C GLU A 174 21.35 18.82 49.68
N SER A 175 21.21 17.66 50.35
CA SER A 175 20.99 17.61 51.79
C SER A 175 22.10 18.30 52.61
N LYS A 176 23.37 18.13 52.20
CA LYS A 176 24.50 18.80 52.86
C LYS A 176 24.48 20.31 52.61
N LEU A 177 24.16 20.75 51.40
CA LEU A 177 24.01 22.16 51.06
C LEU A 177 22.87 22.79 51.85
N GLU A 178 21.74 22.11 51.99
CA GLU A 178 20.60 22.60 52.74
C GLU A 178 20.93 22.77 54.23
N LYS A 179 21.65 21.79 54.82
CA LYS A 179 22.17 21.91 56.20
C LYS A 179 23.10 23.11 56.34
N ARG A 180 24.03 23.33 55.41
CA ARG A 180 24.92 24.50 55.42
C ARG A 180 24.16 25.81 55.24
N ARG A 181 23.12 25.84 54.40
CA ARG A 181 22.26 27.00 54.18
C ARG A 181 21.51 27.37 55.46
N ARG A 182 20.98 26.38 56.19
CA ARG A 182 20.37 26.60 57.53
C ARG A 182 21.38 27.09 58.56
N GLN A 183 22.58 26.51 58.60
CA GLN A 183 23.66 26.98 59.49
C GLN A 183 24.09 28.42 59.18
N PHE A 184 24.18 28.77 57.90
CA PHE A 184 24.48 30.13 57.45
C PHE A 184 23.35 31.11 57.79
N GLN A 185 22.09 30.73 57.60
CA GLN A 185 20.93 31.54 58.03
C GLN A 185 20.93 31.77 59.54
N LEU A 186 21.27 30.75 60.33
CA LEU A 186 21.45 30.89 61.78
C LEU A 186 22.55 31.90 62.10
N LEU A 187 23.74 31.76 61.50
CA LEU A 187 24.84 32.72 61.67
C LEU A 187 24.45 34.15 61.26
N LEU A 188 23.72 34.30 60.16
CA LEU A 188 23.25 35.59 59.70
C LEU A 188 22.23 36.18 60.68
N SER A 189 21.32 35.36 61.22
CA SER A 189 20.36 35.79 62.23
C SER A 189 21.04 36.19 63.54
N THR A 190 22.07 35.47 63.98
CA THR A 190 22.84 35.86 65.17
C THR A 190 23.67 37.11 64.91
N SER A 191 24.24 37.26 63.71
CA SER A 191 24.92 38.49 63.29
C SER A 191 23.96 39.68 63.28
N HIS A 192 22.76 39.53 62.72
CA HIS A 192 21.72 40.57 62.76
C HIS A 192 21.23 40.85 64.18
N GLN A 193 21.08 39.83 65.03
CA GLN A 193 20.73 40.02 66.43
C GLN A 193 21.83 40.79 67.16
N LEU A 194 23.10 40.43 66.97
CA LEU A 194 24.25 41.14 67.52
C LEU A 194 24.35 42.55 66.96
N GLN A 195 24.13 42.78 65.67
CA GLN A 195 24.02 44.12 65.08
C GLN A 195 22.83 44.87 65.65
N SER A 196 21.69 44.23 65.95
CA SER A 196 20.54 44.87 66.57
C SER A 196 20.77 45.21 68.04
N ILE A 197 21.59 44.40 68.74
CA ILE A 197 22.00 44.64 70.12
C ILE A 197 23.06 45.72 70.13
N ASN A 198 24.03 45.67 69.23
CA ASN A 198 25.05 46.69 69.06
C ASN A 198 24.40 47.98 68.55
N PHE A 199 23.37 47.92 67.71
CA PHE A 199 22.53 49.05 67.32
C PHE A 199 21.61 49.47 68.47
N ARG A 200 21.23 48.62 69.43
CA ARG A 200 20.51 49.06 70.66
C ARG A 200 21.44 49.65 71.71
N LEU A 201 22.67 49.17 71.79
CA LEU A 201 23.74 49.71 72.64
C LEU A 201 24.27 51.02 72.04
N VAL A 202 24.43 51.06 70.72
CA VAL A 202 24.73 52.26 69.96
C VAL A 202 23.50 53.16 69.95
N ALA A 203 22.25 52.72 69.80
CA ALA A 203 21.04 53.56 69.86
C ALA A 203 20.53 53.91 71.27
N ASN A 204 21.26 53.54 72.33
CA ASN A 204 21.27 54.38 73.54
C ASN A 204 21.96 55.73 73.27
N ASP A 205 22.65 55.84 72.13
CA ASP A 205 23.04 57.05 71.39
C ASP A 205 22.49 57.00 69.94
N TYR A 206 21.34 57.64 69.73
CA TYR A 206 20.80 58.02 68.41
C TYR A 206 19.91 57.04 67.63
N GLN A 207 18.77 57.60 67.24
CA GLN A 207 17.69 57.07 66.42
C GLN A 207 18.11 56.80 64.96
N LEU A 208 17.22 56.08 64.25
CA LEU A 208 16.90 56.22 62.81
C LEU A 208 17.59 55.21 61.85
N ASN A 209 16.85 54.16 61.42
CA ASN A 209 16.28 54.10 60.07
C ASN A 209 15.72 52.71 59.72
N LYS A 210 14.45 52.74 59.33
CA LYS A 210 13.63 51.66 58.81
C LYS A 210 13.46 51.94 57.31
N THR A 211 14.16 51.21 56.45
CA THR A 211 13.82 50.97 55.04
C THR A 211 14.92 50.13 54.45
N LEU A 212 14.59 48.93 53.97
CA LEU A 212 15.27 48.13 52.92
C LEU A 212 14.78 46.69 53.12
N ASN A 213 13.67 46.32 52.48
CA ASN A 213 13.29 44.93 52.19
C ASN A 213 11.99 44.93 51.36
N GLU A 214 12.08 45.30 50.07
CA GLU A 214 11.02 44.98 49.08
C GLU A 214 11.54 44.48 47.71
N GLU A 215 12.86 44.31 47.49
CA GLU A 215 13.38 43.92 46.16
C GLU A 215 13.76 42.43 45.99
N PHE A 216 13.27 41.52 46.84
CA PHE A 216 13.77 40.12 46.84
C PHE A 216 12.75 39.03 46.43
N PHE A 217 11.58 39.38 45.87
CA PHE A 217 10.52 38.39 45.60
C PHE A 217 10.26 38.02 44.12
N GLU A 218 11.01 38.56 43.15
CA GLU A 218 10.75 38.32 41.71
C GLU A 218 11.66 37.26 41.06
N ILE A 219 11.87 36.11 41.73
CA ILE A 219 12.48 34.92 41.11
C ILE A 219 11.63 33.69 41.44
N PHE A 220 10.41 33.67 40.91
CA PHE A 220 9.62 32.44 40.75
C PHE A 220 8.75 32.64 39.50
N CYS A 221 9.26 32.28 38.32
CA CYS A 221 8.54 32.40 37.07
C CYS A 221 7.36 31.40 37.01
N VAL A 222 6.17 31.87 37.33
CA VAL A 222 4.91 31.26 36.86
C VAL A 222 4.67 31.81 35.44
N LYS A 223 4.52 30.94 34.44
CA LYS A 223 4.08 31.36 33.09
C LYS A 223 2.63 31.82 33.19
N ASP A 224 2.32 33.00 32.68
CA ASP A 224 0.97 33.60 32.74
C ASP A 224 0.15 33.15 31.51
N TYR A 225 -0.54 32.01 31.65
CA TYR A 225 -1.42 31.47 30.61
C TYR A 225 -2.76 32.21 30.60
N ARG A 226 -3.18 32.63 29.41
CA ARG A 226 -4.53 33.14 29.15
C ARG A 226 -5.27 32.21 28.22
N PHE A 227 -6.58 32.05 28.42
CA PHE A 227 -7.41 31.06 27.76
C PHE A 227 -8.59 31.69 27.01
N SER A 228 -8.93 31.12 25.86
CA SER A 228 -10.15 31.41 25.10
C SER A 228 -11.32 30.56 25.59
N GLU A 229 -12.54 30.92 25.19
CA GLU A 229 -13.74 30.09 25.41
C GLU A 229 -13.70 28.78 24.59
N LYS A 230 -12.91 28.74 23.52
CA LYS A 230 -12.72 27.59 22.63
C LYS A 230 -11.58 26.65 23.06
N HIS A 231 -11.03 26.86 24.27
CA HIS A 231 -10.05 26.01 24.93
C HIS A 231 -8.61 26.09 24.38
N GLU A 232 -8.26 27.14 23.63
CA GLU A 232 -6.89 27.51 23.31
C GLU A 232 -6.27 28.36 24.43
N TRP A 233 -4.94 28.26 24.57
CA TRP A 233 -4.16 29.09 25.48
C TRP A 233 -3.15 29.96 24.73
N ILE A 234 -2.81 31.11 25.30
CA ILE A 234 -1.76 32.01 24.82
C ILE A 234 -0.88 32.49 25.98
N VAL A 235 0.43 32.51 25.76
CA VAL A 235 1.45 33.07 26.67
C VAL A 235 2.30 34.09 25.91
N LEU A 236 2.44 35.28 26.46
CA LEU A 236 3.33 36.31 25.89
C LEU A 236 4.80 35.99 26.18
N ASP A 237 5.67 36.28 25.21
CA ASP A 237 7.11 36.18 25.39
C ASP A 237 7.58 37.22 26.45
N LYS A 238 8.50 36.80 27.31
CA LYS A 238 9.08 37.67 28.34
C LYS A 238 9.95 38.77 27.74
N SER A 239 10.57 38.48 26.60
CA SER A 239 11.49 39.40 25.89
C SER A 239 10.74 40.39 24.99
N ASP A 240 9.63 39.96 24.39
CA ASP A 240 8.78 40.77 23.52
C ASP A 240 7.29 40.46 23.77
N LYS A 241 6.63 41.34 24.53
CA LYS A 241 5.19 41.23 24.85
C LYS A 241 4.26 41.36 23.63
N THR A 242 4.80 41.64 22.44
CA THR A 242 4.00 41.65 21.19
C THR A 242 3.91 40.27 20.54
N ILE A 243 4.62 39.27 21.06
CA ILE A 243 4.63 37.90 20.56
C ILE A 243 3.94 36.99 21.56
N GLY A 244 2.93 36.26 21.09
CA GLY A 244 2.22 35.23 21.84
C GLY A 244 2.47 33.85 21.28
N THR A 245 2.72 32.88 22.16
CA THR A 245 2.76 31.45 21.81
C THR A 245 1.39 30.85 22.10
N VAL A 246 0.82 30.12 21.13
CA VAL A 246 -0.54 29.57 21.20
C VAL A 246 -0.51 28.05 21.17
N GLY A 247 -1.40 27.41 21.94
CA GLY A 247 -1.65 25.98 21.91
C GLY A 247 -3.04 25.61 22.40
N ILE A 248 -3.34 24.31 22.55
CA ILE A 248 -4.62 23.85 23.13
C ILE A 248 -4.46 23.43 24.58
N SER A 249 -5.49 23.65 25.39
CA SER A 249 -5.47 23.31 26.81
C SER A 249 -5.49 21.79 27.06
N GLN A 250 -5.14 21.41 28.29
CA GLN A 250 -5.23 20.01 28.75
C GLN A 250 -6.65 19.44 28.56
N TYR A 251 -7.68 20.23 28.83
CA TYR A 251 -9.07 19.81 28.65
C TYR A 251 -9.38 19.48 27.18
N ALA A 252 -8.94 20.34 26.25
CA ALA A 252 -9.17 20.14 24.83
C ALA A 252 -8.50 18.88 24.29
N GLN A 253 -7.23 18.64 24.63
CA GLN A 253 -6.53 17.45 24.15
C GLN A 253 -7.12 16.15 24.73
N GLU A 254 -7.58 16.15 25.99
CA GLU A 254 -8.25 14.99 26.60
C GLU A 254 -9.58 14.67 25.91
N ALA A 255 -10.34 15.70 25.54
CA ALA A 255 -11.59 15.57 24.80
C ALA A 255 -11.37 15.01 23.38
N LEU A 256 -10.29 15.45 22.71
CA LEU A 256 -9.88 14.95 21.40
C LEU A 256 -9.45 13.48 21.45
N GLY A 257 -8.71 13.06 22.47
CA GLY A 257 -8.02 11.76 22.51
C GLY A 257 -6.73 11.76 21.69
N ASP A 258 -6.24 10.58 21.32
CA ASP A 258 -4.93 10.42 20.67
C ASP A 258 -4.85 11.17 19.33
N VAL A 259 -4.06 12.25 19.30
CA VAL A 259 -3.87 13.13 18.15
C VAL A 259 -2.95 12.45 17.14
N VAL A 260 -3.40 12.40 15.88
CA VAL A 260 -2.70 11.74 14.78
C VAL A 260 -2.22 12.72 13.71
N TYR A 261 -2.84 13.90 13.62
CA TYR A 261 -2.47 14.91 12.65
C TYR A 261 -2.80 16.32 13.14
N VAL A 262 -1.96 17.30 12.79
CA VAL A 262 -2.14 18.72 13.10
C VAL A 262 -1.91 19.53 11.83
N GLN A 263 -2.95 20.23 11.38
CA GLN A 263 -2.86 21.22 10.31
C GLN A 263 -2.56 22.59 10.93
N LEU A 264 -1.34 23.09 10.68
CA LEU A 264 -0.88 24.40 11.13
C LEU A 264 -1.17 25.49 10.09
N PRO A 265 -1.33 26.77 10.49
CA PRO A 265 -1.48 27.89 9.57
C PRO A 265 -0.21 28.13 8.74
N GLU A 266 -0.31 28.95 7.69
CA GLU A 266 0.87 29.40 6.93
C GLU A 266 1.58 30.56 7.64
N ILE A 267 2.92 30.52 7.67
CA ILE A 267 3.76 31.64 8.11
C ILE A 267 3.41 32.89 7.30
N ASP A 268 3.47 34.05 7.96
CA ASP A 268 3.13 35.34 7.40
C ASP A 268 1.63 35.57 7.08
N SER A 269 0.75 34.65 7.44
CA SER A 269 -0.70 34.87 7.35
C SER A 269 -1.20 35.81 8.44
N ASP A 270 -2.16 36.66 8.08
CA ASP A 270 -2.84 37.59 8.96
C ASP A 270 -4.25 37.07 9.28
N PHE A 271 -4.58 37.01 10.57
CA PHE A 271 -5.88 36.55 11.07
C PHE A 271 -6.49 37.56 12.05
N ASP A 272 -7.81 37.59 12.12
CA ASP A 272 -8.55 38.31 13.15
C ASP A 272 -8.89 37.39 14.34
N GLN A 273 -9.21 37.97 15.50
CA GLN A 273 -9.59 37.21 16.69
C GLN A 273 -10.75 36.25 16.37
N ASP A 274 -10.63 35.02 16.89
CA ASP A 274 -11.56 33.91 16.70
C ASP A 274 -11.68 33.36 15.26
N ASP A 275 -10.80 33.77 14.33
CA ASP A 275 -10.68 33.14 13.03
C ASP A 275 -10.13 31.71 13.15
N GLU A 276 -10.59 30.84 12.25
CA GLU A 276 -10.06 29.50 12.07
C GLU A 276 -8.68 29.57 11.39
N VAL A 277 -7.68 28.98 12.03
CA VAL A 277 -6.28 29.02 11.57
C VAL A 277 -5.72 27.64 11.24
N GLY A 278 -6.42 26.57 11.59
CA GLY A 278 -5.95 25.20 11.38
C GLY A 278 -6.92 24.17 11.93
N ALA A 279 -6.48 22.92 12.01
CA ALA A 279 -7.29 21.82 12.55
C ALA A 279 -6.42 20.75 13.23
N ILE A 280 -6.98 20.05 14.21
CA ILE A 280 -6.35 18.90 14.90
C ILE A 280 -7.23 17.69 14.68
N GLU A 281 -6.65 16.61 14.16
CA GLU A 281 -7.31 15.33 13.97
C GLU A 281 -6.77 14.29 14.94
N SER A 282 -7.70 13.59 15.58
CA SER A 282 -7.45 12.46 16.46
C SER A 282 -8.09 11.19 15.92
N VAL A 283 -7.87 10.07 16.61
CA VAL A 283 -8.56 8.81 16.29
C VAL A 283 -10.09 8.91 16.51
N LYS A 284 -10.57 9.93 17.24
CA LYS A 284 -11.99 10.06 17.63
C LYS A 284 -12.71 11.23 16.97
N ALA A 285 -12.02 12.33 16.67
CA ALA A 285 -12.63 13.58 16.23
C ALA A 285 -11.65 14.40 15.39
N ALA A 286 -12.18 15.39 14.67
CA ALA A 286 -11.41 16.47 14.07
C ALA A 286 -12.01 17.79 14.57
N ASN A 287 -11.17 18.68 15.11
CA ASN A 287 -11.59 19.97 15.62
C ASN A 287 -10.80 21.09 14.94
N GLU A 288 -11.48 22.18 14.61
CA GLU A 288 -10.86 23.39 14.13
C GLU A 288 -10.09 24.10 15.28
N ILE A 289 -8.96 24.73 14.93
CA ILE A 289 -8.15 25.57 15.84
C ILE A 289 -8.47 27.02 15.53
N TYR A 290 -8.70 27.81 16.57
CA TYR A 290 -8.95 29.24 16.45
C TYR A 290 -7.82 30.08 17.07
N THR A 291 -7.61 31.29 16.57
CA THR A 291 -6.66 32.23 17.18
C THR A 291 -7.34 33.06 18.27
N PRO A 292 -6.80 33.12 19.51
CA PRO A 292 -7.42 33.88 20.60
C PRO A 292 -7.27 35.41 20.44
N VAL A 293 -6.45 35.87 19.50
CA VAL A 293 -6.13 37.29 19.27
C VAL A 293 -5.90 37.55 17.78
N SER A 294 -6.19 38.77 17.31
CA SER A 294 -5.83 39.24 15.97
C SER A 294 -4.31 39.40 15.85
N GLY A 295 -3.73 38.92 14.74
CA GLY A 295 -2.29 38.98 14.57
C GLY A 295 -1.77 38.32 13.31
N LYS A 296 -0.44 38.33 13.20
CA LYS A 296 0.30 37.72 12.10
C LYS A 296 1.10 36.51 12.57
N ILE A 297 1.01 35.38 11.89
CA ILE A 297 1.75 34.16 12.24
C ILE A 297 3.23 34.34 11.93
N ILE A 298 4.09 34.11 12.91
CA ILE A 298 5.55 34.32 12.78
C ILE A 298 6.37 33.04 12.91
N GLU A 299 5.82 31.99 13.53
CA GLU A 299 6.53 30.74 13.78
C GLU A 299 5.54 29.58 13.93
N LEU A 300 5.93 28.39 13.47
CA LEU A 300 5.14 27.16 13.56
C LEU A 300 5.94 26.09 14.29
N ASN A 301 5.27 25.22 15.03
CA ASN A 301 5.95 24.07 15.65
C ASN A 301 6.13 22.93 14.64
N GLU A 302 7.22 22.97 13.90
CA GLU A 302 7.55 21.97 12.86
C GLU A 302 7.62 20.53 13.41
N ASN A 303 7.90 20.36 14.70
CA ASN A 303 7.97 19.05 15.35
C ASN A 303 6.63 18.28 15.31
N LEU A 304 5.50 18.98 15.18
CA LEU A 304 4.17 18.37 15.17
C LEU A 304 3.89 17.57 13.88
N SER A 305 4.65 17.83 12.81
CA SER A 305 4.57 17.05 11.56
C SER A 305 5.07 15.61 11.74
N GLU A 306 6.11 15.41 12.56
CA GLU A 306 6.67 14.10 12.88
C GLU A 306 6.10 13.50 14.17
N LYS A 307 5.73 14.36 15.13
CA LYS A 307 5.30 13.97 16.49
C LYS A 307 4.01 14.71 16.92
N PRO A 308 2.87 14.43 16.26
CA PRO A 308 1.58 15.05 16.61
C PRO A 308 1.15 14.77 18.06
N ASN A 309 1.58 13.63 18.63
CA ASN A 309 1.29 13.23 20.01
C ASN A 309 1.88 14.18 21.09
N LEU A 310 2.77 15.12 20.73
CA LEU A 310 3.22 16.18 21.66
C LEU A 310 2.07 17.05 22.16
N VAL A 311 1.00 17.20 21.36
CA VAL A 311 -0.23 17.89 21.76
C VAL A 311 -0.89 17.17 22.95
N ASN A 312 -0.86 15.84 23.01
CA ASN A 312 -1.40 15.09 24.14
C ASN A 312 -0.42 15.03 25.33
N THR A 313 0.88 14.81 25.08
CA THR A 313 1.86 14.55 26.16
C THR A 313 2.46 15.80 26.80
N SER A 314 2.44 16.93 26.09
CA SER A 314 3.17 18.15 26.47
C SER A 314 2.46 19.44 26.03
N CYS A 315 1.13 19.50 26.19
CA CYS A 315 0.26 20.56 25.64
C CYS A 315 0.65 22.01 25.99
N TYR A 316 1.33 22.25 27.12
CA TYR A 316 1.76 23.58 27.57
C TYR A 316 3.26 23.87 27.35
N GLU A 317 4.03 22.89 26.90
CA GLU A 317 5.47 23.03 26.69
C GLU A 317 5.85 22.70 25.25
N GLU A 318 6.02 21.44 24.89
CA GLU A 318 6.48 21.03 23.55
C GLU A 318 5.34 20.95 22.52
N GLY A 319 4.09 20.97 22.97
CA GLY A 319 2.87 20.85 22.15
C GLY A 319 2.24 22.18 21.72
N TRP A 320 2.97 23.30 21.79
CA TRP A 320 2.51 24.57 21.23
C TRP A 320 2.32 24.45 19.71
N LEU A 321 1.41 25.24 19.13
CA LEU A 321 1.04 25.11 17.71
C LEU A 321 1.77 26.12 16.84
N PHE A 322 1.62 27.40 17.17
CA PHE A 322 2.20 28.52 16.44
C PHE A 322 2.48 29.70 17.36
N LYS A 323 3.31 30.64 16.88
CA LYS A 323 3.47 31.96 17.50
C LYS A 323 2.84 33.02 16.61
N ILE A 324 2.18 33.97 17.26
CA ILE A 324 1.47 35.06 16.63
C ILE A 324 2.01 36.39 17.15
N LYS A 325 2.21 37.35 16.25
CA LYS A 325 2.49 38.74 16.60
C LYS A 325 1.17 39.50 16.70
N LEU A 326 0.85 39.95 17.91
CA LEU A 326 -0.42 40.59 18.23
C LEU A 326 -0.55 41.93 17.49
N LYS A 327 -1.71 42.16 16.87
CA LYS A 327 -2.11 43.48 16.34
C LYS A 327 -2.77 44.34 17.41
N ASN A 328 -3.48 43.73 18.34
CA ASN A 328 -4.25 44.41 19.37
C ASN A 328 -3.99 43.77 20.75
N SER A 329 -3.29 44.49 21.63
CA SER A 329 -2.99 44.00 22.98
C SER A 329 -4.21 43.98 23.90
N GLU A 330 -5.28 44.74 23.60
CA GLU A 330 -6.48 44.77 24.43
C GLU A 330 -7.28 43.47 24.37
N GLU A 331 -7.15 42.70 23.29
CA GLU A 331 -7.78 41.39 23.14
C GLU A 331 -7.20 40.36 24.10
N TYR A 332 -5.88 40.40 24.33
CA TYR A 332 -5.21 39.53 25.28
C TYR A 332 -5.71 39.72 26.71
N GLU A 333 -5.95 40.96 27.14
CA GLU A 333 -6.44 41.29 28.48
C GLU A 333 -7.88 40.82 28.74
N LYS A 334 -8.66 40.56 27.68
CA LYS A 334 -10.03 40.03 27.78
C LYS A 334 -10.08 38.51 27.96
N LEU A 335 -8.97 37.82 27.69
CA LEU A 335 -8.89 36.37 27.82
C LEU A 335 -8.88 35.94 29.29
N MET A 336 -9.42 34.75 29.53
CA MET A 336 -9.57 34.21 30.88
C MET A 336 -8.20 33.89 31.49
N ASP A 337 -7.99 34.26 32.74
CA ASP A 337 -6.87 33.72 33.52
C ASP A 337 -7.15 32.27 33.94
N GLN A 338 -6.13 31.59 34.48
CA GLN A 338 -6.26 30.19 34.90
C GLN A 338 -7.44 29.95 35.84
N LYS A 339 -7.67 30.85 36.81
CA LYS A 339 -8.74 30.70 37.80
C LYS A 339 -10.12 30.80 37.16
N THR A 340 -10.29 31.79 36.29
CA THR A 340 -11.54 32.02 35.55
C THR A 340 -11.82 30.86 34.61
N TYR A 341 -10.80 30.34 33.94
CA TYR A 341 -10.93 29.17 33.06
C TYR A 341 -11.32 27.89 33.83
N ASP A 342 -10.73 27.64 35.00
CA ASP A 342 -11.11 26.51 35.85
C ASP A 342 -12.57 26.59 36.34
N GLU A 343 -13.08 27.81 36.57
CA GLU A 343 -14.49 28.05 36.90
C GLU A 343 -15.40 27.85 35.68
N PHE A 344 -14.99 28.31 34.51
CA PHE A 344 -15.68 28.08 33.23
C PHE A 344 -15.84 26.58 32.95
N LEU A 345 -14.76 25.78 33.10
CA LEU A 345 -14.82 24.33 32.89
C LEU A 345 -15.79 23.63 33.84
N LYS A 346 -15.92 24.08 35.09
CA LYS A 346 -16.88 23.52 36.05
C LYS A 346 -18.33 23.83 35.70
N GLN A 347 -18.59 25.00 35.12
CA GLN A 347 -19.93 25.39 34.69
C GLN A 347 -20.35 24.68 33.40
N SER A 348 -19.42 24.50 32.46
CA SER A 348 -19.68 23.83 31.18
C SER A 348 -19.79 22.30 31.28
N ALA A 349 -19.34 21.70 32.39
CA ALA A 349 -19.45 20.26 32.65
C ALA A 349 -20.73 19.84 33.43
N ALA A 350 -21.56 20.81 33.83
CA ALA A 350 -22.85 20.60 34.49
C ALA A 350 -24.00 20.72 33.46
#